data_AF-A0A1J5HUI1-F1
#
_entry.id   AF-A0A1J5HUI1-F1
#
_cell.length_a   1.000
_cell.length_b   1.000
_cell.length_c   1.000
_cell.angle_alpha   90.00
_cell.angle_beta   90.00
_cell.angle_gamma   90.00
#
_symmetry.space_group_name_H-M   'P 1'
#
loop_
_entity.id
_entity.type
_entity.pdbx_description
1 polymer ?
#
loop_
_entity_poly.entity_id
_entity_poly.type
_entity_poly.pdbx_seq_one_letter_code
_entity_poly.pdbx_strand_id
1 'polypeptide(L)' 'MGQRDAQYTLSGMIELDEGFFSTERDENEKTEPLKRGRGSQKKSKVLVMVESQQVENPKNQNGSII' A
#
# COMPACT_ATOMS: atom_id res chain seq x y z
N MET A 1 -2.24 -3.08 12.81
CA MET A 1 -3.20 -2.37 11.94
C MET A 1 -3.52 -1.05 12.59
N GLY A 2 -3.53 0.04 11.82
CA GLY A 2 -3.83 1.37 12.34
C GLY A 2 -5.31 1.49 12.74
N GLN A 3 -5.66 2.58 13.43
CA GLN A 3 -7.05 2.84 13.82
C GLN A 3 -8.02 2.90 12.63
N ARG A 4 -7.52 3.31 11.44
CA ARG A 4 -8.27 3.30 10.19
C ARG A 4 -8.57 1.88 9.70
N ASP A 5 -7.58 0.99 9.72
CA ASP A 5 -7.72 -0.38 9.25
C ASP A 5 -8.76 -1.15 10.09
N ALA A 6 -8.89 -0.80 11.38
CA ALA A 6 -9.90 -1.39 12.26
C ALA A 6 -11.35 -1.01 11.90
N GLN A 7 -11.57 0.01 11.04
CA GLN A 7 -12.91 0.44 10.63
C GLN A 7 -13.45 -0.34 9.43
N TYR A 8 -12.61 -1.11 8.74
CA TYR A 8 -12.99 -1.84 7.53
C TYR A 8 -12.67 -3.33 7.69
N THR A 9 -13.66 -4.18 7.45
CA THR A 9 -13.46 -5.63 7.36
C THR A 9 -13.38 -6.00 5.89
N LEU A 10 -12.20 -6.45 5.45
CA LEU A 10 -12.01 -7.01 4.11
C LEU A 10 -12.29 -8.52 4.17
N SER A 11 -13.16 -9.05 3.31
CA SER A 11 -13.64 -10.45 3.40
C SER A 11 -13.66 -11.21 2.08
N GLY A 12 -13.59 -10.51 0.96
CA GLY A 12 -13.47 -11.06 -0.39
C GLY A 12 -12.03 -11.39 -0.78
N MET A 13 -11.73 -11.27 -2.07
CA MET A 13 -10.36 -11.48 -2.55
C MET A 13 -9.52 -10.23 -2.29
N ILE A 14 -8.46 -10.38 -1.52
CA ILE A 14 -7.62 -9.26 -1.09
C ILE A 14 -6.27 -9.32 -1.82
N GLU A 15 -5.92 -8.26 -2.51
CA GLU A 15 -4.60 -8.03 -3.08
C GLU A 15 -3.82 -7.07 -2.18
N LEU A 16 -2.57 -7.43 -1.89
CA LEU A 16 -1.65 -6.68 -1.03
C LEU A 16 -0.44 -6.23 -1.84
N ASP A 17 -0.12 -4.95 -1.78
CA ASP A 17 1.10 -4.39 -2.36
C ASP A 17 1.85 -3.52 -1.35
N GLU A 18 3.19 -3.57 -1.39
CA GLU A 18 4.06 -2.78 -0.50
C GLU A 18 4.93 -1.78 -1.27
N GLY A 19 4.80 -0.50 -0.89
CA GLY A 19 5.63 0.60 -1.37
C GLY A 19 6.65 1.07 -0.33
N PHE A 20 7.80 1.58 -0.80
CA PHE A 20 8.84 2.15 0.06
C PHE A 20 9.18 3.58 -0.39
N PHE A 21 8.84 4.57 0.43
CA PHE A 21 9.00 5.98 0.10
C PHE A 21 10.05 6.65 0.97
N SER A 22 10.86 7.54 0.37
CA SER A 22 11.79 8.35 1.17
C SER A 22 11.00 9.27 2.10
N THR A 23 11.33 9.24 3.38
CA THR A 23 10.72 10.09 4.39
C THR A 23 11.80 10.78 5.21
N GLU A 24 11.45 11.94 5.77
CA GLU A 24 12.33 12.68 6.68
C GLU A 24 12.47 11.89 7.99
N ARG A 25 13.65 11.98 8.61
CA ARG A 25 13.95 11.33 9.88
C ARG A 25 14.19 12.34 10.97
N ASP A 26 13.98 11.89 12.21
CA ASP A 26 14.39 12.63 13.39
C ASP A 26 15.87 13.00 13.32
N GLU A 27 16.19 14.23 13.75
CA GLU A 27 17.53 14.78 13.66
C GLU A 27 18.56 13.95 14.43
N ASN A 28 18.15 13.39 15.57
CA ASN A 28 18.97 12.52 16.41
C ASN A 28 19.37 11.19 15.73
N GLU A 29 18.61 10.75 14.73
CA GLU A 29 18.87 9.50 14.00
C GLU A 29 19.71 9.72 12.73
N LYS A 30 19.96 10.98 12.34
CA LYS A 30 20.71 11.31 11.11
C LYS A 30 22.19 10.94 11.21
N THR A 31 22.73 10.79 12.42
CA THR A 31 24.11 10.37 12.67
C THR A 31 24.32 8.87 12.55
N GLU A 32 23.24 8.08 12.62
CA GLU A 32 23.32 6.62 12.56
C GLU A 32 23.61 6.13 11.14
N PRO A 33 24.41 5.05 10.98
CA PRO A 33 24.69 4.48 9.66
C PRO A 33 23.42 3.87 9.05
N LEU A 34 23.20 4.15 7.76
CA LEU A 34 21.98 3.74 7.05
C LEU A 34 22.09 2.33 6.47
N LYS A 35 21.07 1.53 6.73
CA LYS A 35 20.86 0.28 5.98
C LYS A 35 20.42 0.60 4.55
N ARG A 36 20.89 -0.19 3.58
CA ARG A 36 20.50 -0.07 2.17
C ARG A 36 19.25 -0.91 1.87
N GLY A 37 18.37 -0.40 1.00
CA GLY A 37 17.24 -1.17 0.47
C GLY A 37 16.03 -1.29 1.42
N ARG A 38 15.33 -2.43 1.35
CA ARG A 38 14.18 -2.74 2.21
C ARG A 38 14.61 -2.69 3.69
N GLY A 39 13.82 -2.02 4.52
CA GLY A 39 14.15 -1.82 5.94
C GLY A 39 15.25 -0.78 6.20
N SER A 40 15.65 -0.02 5.17
CA SER A 40 16.38 1.23 5.40
C SER A 40 15.54 2.13 6.29
N GLN A 41 16.14 2.70 7.32
CA GLN A 41 15.45 3.66 8.19
C GLN A 41 14.94 4.88 7.37
N LYS A 42 15.40 5.07 6.10
CA LYS A 42 15.15 6.26 5.25
C LYS A 42 13.84 6.13 4.52
N LYS A 43 13.28 4.93 4.58
CA LYS A 43 12.17 4.49 3.76
C LYS A 43 11.03 4.11 4.68
N SER A 44 9.95 4.85 4.62
CA SER A 44 8.69 4.41 5.22
C SER A 44 8.06 3.34 4.33
N LYS A 45 7.67 2.23 4.95
CA LYS A 45 6.84 1.20 4.31
C LYS A 45 5.40 1.70 4.27
N VAL A 46 4.79 1.66 3.10
CA VAL A 46 3.37 1.92 2.89
C VAL A 46 2.74 0.64 2.34
N LEU A 47 1.61 0.25 2.93
CA LEU A 47 0.85 -0.94 2.54
C LEU A 47 -0.41 -0.48 1.83
N VAL A 48 -0.67 -1.04 0.65
CA VAL A 48 -1.90 -0.85 -0.11
C VAL A 48 -2.67 -2.17 -0.09
N MET A 49 -3.94 -2.11 0.27
CA MET A 49 -4.85 -3.25 0.25
C MET A 49 -6.01 -2.93 -0.68
N VAL A 50 -6.35 -3.85 -1.58
CA VAL A 50 -7.52 -3.74 -2.45
C VAL A 50 -8.33 -5.01 -2.31
N GLU A 51 -9.64 -4.85 -2.08
CA GLU A 51 -10.58 -5.96 -2.11
C GLU A 51 -11.30 -6.00 -3.46
N SER A 52 -11.43 -7.19 -4.03
CA SER A 52 -12.14 -7.44 -5.26
C SER A 52 -13.18 -8.55 -5.10
N GLN A 53 -14.16 -8.53 -5.99
CA GLN A 53 -15.20 -9.54 -6.10
C GLN A 53 -15.25 -10.03 -7.55
N GLN A 54 -15.38 -11.35 -7.72
CA GLN A 54 -15.58 -11.94 -9.04
C GLN A 54 -16.99 -11.63 -9.55
N VAL A 55 -17.09 -11.20 -10.80
CA VAL A 55 -18.37 -10.98 -11.49
C VAL A 55 -18.47 -11.92 -12.69
N GLU A 56 -19.61 -12.61 -12.84
CA GLU A 56 -19.80 -13.63 -13.88
C GLU A 56 -19.81 -13.04 -15.30
N ASN A 57 -20.14 -11.76 -15.46
CA ASN A 57 -20.21 -11.08 -16.76
C ASN A 57 -19.64 -9.65 -16.68
N PRO A 58 -18.30 -9.48 -16.70
CA PRO A 58 -17.67 -8.16 -16.56
C PRO A 58 -18.08 -7.25 -17.73
N LYS A 59 -18.46 -6.00 -17.44
CA LYS A 59 -18.71 -5.00 -18.50
C LYS A 59 -17.41 -4.71 -19.23
N ASN A 60 -17.42 -4.81 -20.55
CA ASN A 60 -16.31 -4.36 -21.39
C ASN A 60 -16.13 -2.86 -21.14
N GLN A 61 -14.93 -2.43 -20.71
CA GLN A 61 -14.63 -1.01 -20.45
C GLN A 61 -14.59 -0.15 -21.72
N ASN A 62 -14.80 -0.76 -22.90
CA ASN A 62 -14.78 -0.11 -24.22
C ASN A 62 -16.20 0.22 -24.73
N GLY A 63 -17.09 0.68 -23.86
CA GLY A 63 -18.35 1.31 -24.27
C GLY A 63 -18.10 2.74 -24.74
N SER A 64 -17.37 2.93 -25.84
CA SER A 64 -17.35 4.21 -26.55
C SER A 64 -18.68 4.34 -27.28
N ILE A 65 -19.52 5.25 -26.81
CA ILE A 65 -20.70 5.72 -27.54
C ILE A 65 -20.17 6.57 -28.70
N ILE A 66 -20.27 6.03 -29.92
CA ILE A 66 -20.48 6.76 -31.18
C ILE A 66 -21.45 5.94 -32.02
#